data_AF-A0A7C5DHP7-F1
#
_entry.id   AF-A0A7C5DHP7-F1
#
_cell.length_a   1.000
_cell.length_b   1.000
_cell.length_c   1.000
_cell.angle_alpha   90.00
_cell.angle_beta   90.00
_cell.angle_gamma   90.00
#
_symmetry.space_group_name_H-M   'P 1'
#
loop_
_entity.id
_entity.type
_entity.pdbx_description
1 polymer ?
#
loop_
_entity_poly.entity_id
_entity_poly.type
_entity_poly.pdbx_seq_one_letter_code
_entity_poly.pdbx_strand_id
1 'polypeptide(L)'
;VPENSALDKEARTRATSVYLVDRVIPMLPSRLSEKVCSLNPGVDRMAFSVFFNITKSGEVKKFEFHKTVIHSKRRFTYEDVQEIINSGKGDYVKELQALEQISKTLRAQRMESGGLEFETEEVRFKLGSKGEPVEVIKKERLDSHRLIEEFMLLANRTVAAYMTTRFAENEKNPHPVIYRVHGAPQMERVQVLSNFVRKIGFDLKLERKGKESATVSSKALRELLQKVRGTNVEFLVNELVLRSMSKAIYMSSNEGHFGLGFEHYTHFTSPIRRYPDLVVHRLLFEYEMTRKKRRKVTAKRIAEISATITEVCQITNEREKIATEAERESVKLKQVEYMSSHLGNTYAGVITGATEYGIYVRMTDFAIEGLVHMRNLKDDYYEYDEATYSLVGRRKHRRLQIGQRLQVKVHEVDLTRRTIDLTLA
;
A
#
# COMPACT_ATOMS: atom_id res chain seq x y z
N VAL A 1 25.85 2.93 -2.66
CA VAL A 1 26.08 4.33 -2.25
C VAL A 1 26.84 4.33 -0.94
N PRO A 2 28.09 4.83 -0.88
CA PRO A 2 28.87 4.91 0.36
C PRO A 2 28.23 5.86 1.38
N GLU A 3 28.26 5.49 2.65
CA GLU A 3 27.76 6.31 3.76
C GLU A 3 28.49 7.67 3.82
N ASN A 4 27.77 8.75 4.15
CA ASN A 4 28.26 10.14 4.26
C ASN A 4 28.77 10.80 2.97
N SER A 5 28.73 10.10 1.83
CA SER A 5 29.02 10.69 0.52
C SER A 5 27.97 11.75 0.12
N ALA A 6 28.28 12.61 -0.85
CA ALA A 6 27.30 13.59 -1.35
C ALA A 6 26.01 12.92 -1.87
N LEU A 7 26.14 11.78 -2.54
CA LEU A 7 24.99 10.97 -2.98
C LEU A 7 24.16 10.44 -1.81
N ASP A 8 24.81 10.06 -0.71
CA ASP A 8 24.12 9.56 0.48
C ASP A 8 23.33 10.65 1.19
N LYS A 9 23.94 11.83 1.35
CA LYS A 9 23.29 13.00 1.94
C LYS A 9 22.05 13.40 1.13
N GLU A 10 22.15 13.43 -0.20
CA GLU A 10 21.00 13.72 -1.06
C GLU A 10 19.92 12.63 -0.99
N ALA A 11 20.32 11.35 -1.00
CA ALA A 11 19.38 10.24 -0.87
C ALA A 11 18.66 10.26 0.48
N ARG A 12 19.35 10.66 1.55
CA ARG A 12 18.78 10.85 2.89
C ARG A 12 17.78 12.01 2.91
N THR A 13 18.14 13.15 2.32
CA THR A 13 17.26 14.32 2.25
C THR A 13 15.96 14.01 1.51
N ARG A 14 16.05 13.27 0.39
CA ARG A 14 14.86 12.82 -0.36
C ARG A 14 14.09 11.72 0.36
N ALA A 15 14.82 10.78 0.99
CA ALA A 15 14.38 9.57 1.70
C ALA A 15 13.55 8.55 0.89
N THR A 16 12.76 8.97 -0.09
CA THR A 16 11.96 8.12 -0.97
C THR A 16 11.90 8.72 -2.38
N SER A 17 11.61 7.88 -3.37
CA SER A 17 11.20 8.36 -4.70
C SER A 17 9.72 8.75 -4.68
N VAL A 18 9.33 9.72 -5.50
CA VAL A 18 7.94 10.20 -5.64
C VAL A 18 7.43 9.86 -7.04
N TYR A 19 6.26 9.21 -7.13
CA TYR A 19 5.68 8.70 -8.37
C TYR A 19 4.43 9.50 -8.76
N LEU A 20 4.64 10.64 -9.42
CA LEU A 20 3.54 11.43 -9.99
C LEU A 20 2.98 10.73 -11.23
N VAL A 21 1.78 11.12 -11.68
CA VAL A 21 1.14 10.49 -12.84
C VAL A 21 1.99 10.61 -14.11
N ASP A 22 2.68 11.73 -14.30
CA ASP A 22 3.42 12.05 -15.52
C ASP A 22 4.94 11.81 -15.41
N ARG A 23 5.48 11.68 -14.20
CA ARG A 23 6.93 11.56 -13.98
C ARG A 23 7.28 10.94 -12.64
N VAL A 24 8.52 10.46 -12.53
CA VAL A 24 9.12 10.02 -11.26
C VAL A 24 10.17 11.03 -10.83
N ILE A 25 10.15 11.42 -9.55
CA ILE A 25 11.23 12.16 -8.90
C ILE A 25 12.04 11.14 -8.10
N PRO A 26 13.18 10.65 -8.62
CA PRO A 26 13.87 9.52 -8.03
C PRO A 26 14.70 9.96 -6.81
N MET A 27 14.82 9.05 -5.83
CA MET A 27 15.68 9.24 -4.65
C MET A 27 17.17 9.26 -5.03
N LEU A 28 17.55 8.43 -6.00
CA LEU A 28 18.89 8.38 -6.57
C LEU A 28 18.88 8.93 -8.01
N PRO A 29 20.00 9.49 -8.50
CA PRO A 29 20.10 9.92 -9.90
C PRO A 29 19.73 8.80 -10.87
N SER A 30 19.03 9.14 -11.97
CA SER A 30 18.56 8.19 -13.00
C SER A 30 19.66 7.25 -13.52
N ARG A 31 20.88 7.78 -13.71
CA ARG A 31 22.04 6.96 -14.10
C ARG A 31 22.31 5.82 -13.11
N LEU A 32 22.10 6.02 -11.82
CA LEU A 32 22.22 4.96 -10.81
C LEU A 32 20.96 4.10 -10.75
N SER A 33 19.78 4.70 -10.61
CA SER A 33 18.54 3.96 -10.39
C SER A 33 18.10 3.12 -11.58
N GLU A 34 18.26 3.61 -12.81
CA GLU A 34 17.76 2.98 -14.04
C GLU A 34 18.82 2.17 -14.79
N LYS A 35 20.11 2.48 -14.59
CA LYS A 35 21.20 1.80 -15.31
C LYS A 35 22.07 0.93 -14.41
N VAL A 36 22.77 1.53 -13.45
CA VAL A 36 23.82 0.83 -12.68
C VAL A 36 23.24 -0.11 -11.62
N CYS A 37 22.28 0.36 -10.83
CA CYS A 37 21.64 -0.44 -9.78
C CYS A 37 20.44 -1.23 -10.28
N SER A 38 19.84 -0.85 -11.43
CA SER A 38 18.77 -1.62 -12.04
C SER A 38 19.27 -2.98 -12.50
N LEU A 39 18.51 -4.03 -12.18
CA LEU A 39 18.81 -5.43 -12.51
C LEU A 39 18.42 -5.74 -13.97
N ASN A 40 18.97 -4.96 -14.89
CA ASN A 40 18.67 -5.04 -16.33
C ASN A 40 19.06 -6.42 -16.90
N PRO A 41 18.28 -6.95 -17.86
CA PRO A 41 18.57 -8.25 -18.46
C PRO A 41 19.83 -8.22 -19.32
N GLY A 42 20.51 -9.35 -19.43
CA GLY A 42 21.66 -9.53 -20.33
C GLY A 42 22.97 -8.87 -19.86
N VAL A 43 23.01 -8.36 -18.63
CA VAL A 43 24.19 -7.67 -18.07
C VAL A 43 24.43 -8.07 -16.62
N ASP A 44 25.70 -8.20 -16.26
CA ASP A 44 26.09 -8.52 -14.89
C ASP A 44 25.79 -7.36 -13.94
N ARG A 45 25.24 -7.68 -12.77
CA ARG A 45 24.84 -6.72 -11.75
C ARG A 45 25.21 -7.20 -10.36
N MET A 46 25.76 -6.30 -9.56
CA MET A 46 25.93 -6.54 -8.14
C MET A 46 24.57 -6.52 -7.44
N ALA A 47 24.33 -7.50 -6.57
CA ALA A 47 23.12 -7.58 -5.78
C ALA A 47 23.45 -7.91 -4.31
N PHE A 48 22.49 -7.60 -3.43
CA PHE A 48 22.46 -8.18 -2.09
C PHE A 48 21.36 -9.24 -2.09
N SER A 49 21.77 -10.51 -2.16
CA SER A 49 20.88 -11.65 -2.31
C SER A 49 20.53 -12.26 -0.96
N VAL A 50 19.26 -12.69 -0.85
CA VAL A 50 18.79 -13.61 0.19
C VAL A 50 18.53 -14.95 -0.49
N PHE A 51 19.20 -15.99 -0.02
CA PHE A 51 18.96 -17.36 -0.46
C PHE A 51 18.04 -18.05 0.54
N PHE A 52 17.05 -18.78 0.03
CA PHE A 52 16.08 -19.51 0.85
C PHE A 52 16.03 -20.98 0.42
N ASN A 53 16.05 -21.88 1.40
CA ASN A 53 15.63 -23.27 1.22
C ASN A 53 14.21 -23.40 1.76
N ILE A 54 13.24 -23.51 0.86
CA ILE A 54 11.82 -23.54 1.18
C ILE A 54 11.26 -24.91 0.83
N THR A 55 10.49 -25.50 1.74
CA THR A 55 9.73 -26.73 1.44
C THR A 55 8.56 -26.43 0.50
N LYS A 56 7.95 -27.47 -0.08
CA LYS A 56 6.69 -27.32 -0.84
C LYS A 56 5.55 -26.75 0.01
N SER A 57 5.60 -26.92 1.33
CA SER A 57 4.64 -26.35 2.28
C SER A 57 4.94 -24.90 2.66
N GLY A 58 5.90 -24.23 2.02
CA GLY A 58 6.24 -22.83 2.29
C GLY A 58 7.09 -22.62 3.55
N GLU A 59 7.54 -23.68 4.21
CA GLU A 59 8.38 -23.59 5.40
C GLU A 59 9.82 -23.24 5.01
N VAL A 60 10.39 -22.20 5.62
CA VAL A 60 11.79 -21.83 5.44
C VAL A 60 12.67 -22.66 6.35
N LYS A 61 13.43 -23.61 5.79
CA LYS A 61 14.37 -24.46 6.55
C LYS A 61 15.72 -23.77 6.81
N LYS A 62 16.16 -22.95 5.86
CA LYS A 62 17.45 -22.26 5.92
C LYS A 62 17.39 -20.98 5.07
N PHE A 63 18.14 -19.97 5.49
CA PHE A 63 18.39 -18.78 4.69
C PHE A 63 19.82 -18.27 4.85
N GLU A 64 20.31 -17.55 3.85
CA GLU A 64 21.65 -16.94 3.86
C GLU A 64 21.66 -15.58 3.14
N PHE A 65 22.56 -14.68 3.56
CA PHE A 65 22.71 -13.34 3.00
C PHE A 65 24.09 -13.16 2.39
N HIS A 66 24.16 -12.78 1.11
CA HIS A 66 25.43 -12.60 0.40
C HIS A 66 25.39 -11.42 -0.57
N LYS A 67 26.54 -10.74 -0.71
CA LYS A 67 26.78 -9.88 -1.88
C LYS A 67 27.11 -10.79 -3.05
N THR A 68 26.42 -10.61 -4.16
CA THR A 68 26.48 -11.49 -5.33
C THR A 68 26.67 -10.66 -6.60
N VAL A 69 27.09 -11.34 -7.66
CA VAL A 69 26.93 -10.87 -9.04
C VAL A 69 25.87 -11.76 -9.68
N ILE A 70 24.86 -11.14 -10.27
CA ILE A 70 23.76 -11.82 -10.97
C ILE A 70 23.71 -11.40 -12.42
N HIS A 71 23.17 -12.28 -13.26
CA HIS A 71 22.91 -12.03 -14.67
C HIS A 71 21.42 -12.29 -14.94
N SER A 72 20.61 -11.23 -14.99
CA SER A 72 19.18 -11.37 -15.24
C SER A 72 18.95 -11.88 -16.66
N LYS A 73 18.34 -13.06 -16.80
CA LYS A 73 18.14 -13.70 -18.11
C LYS A 73 16.96 -13.10 -18.88
N ARG A 74 15.97 -12.57 -18.18
CA ARG A 74 14.73 -12.05 -18.78
C ARG A 74 14.13 -10.95 -17.92
N ARG A 75 13.64 -9.90 -18.56
CA ARG A 75 12.79 -8.88 -17.94
C ARG A 75 11.34 -9.18 -18.28
N PHE A 76 10.56 -9.56 -17.27
CA PHE A 76 9.13 -9.79 -17.42
C PHE A 76 8.32 -8.56 -17.01
N THR A 77 7.16 -8.38 -17.63
CA THR A 77 6.04 -7.63 -17.06
C THR A 77 5.17 -8.55 -16.19
N TYR A 78 4.27 -7.97 -15.38
CA TYR A 78 3.34 -8.77 -14.58
C TYR A 78 2.34 -9.50 -15.46
N GLU A 79 1.95 -8.87 -16.57
CA GLU A 79 1.07 -9.41 -17.59
C GLU A 79 1.72 -10.60 -18.30
N ASP A 80 3.01 -10.50 -18.66
CA ASP A 80 3.76 -11.62 -19.26
C ASP A 80 3.73 -12.85 -18.34
N VAL A 81 4.02 -12.67 -17.05
CA VAL A 81 4.05 -13.77 -16.08
C VAL A 81 2.66 -14.36 -15.90
N GLN A 82 1.63 -13.51 -15.84
CA GLN A 82 0.25 -13.97 -15.70
C GLN A 82 -0.18 -14.80 -16.93
N GLU A 83 0.16 -14.36 -18.14
CA GLU A 83 -0.15 -15.08 -19.38
C GLU A 83 0.58 -16.43 -19.44
N ILE A 84 1.86 -16.48 -19.06
CA ILE A 84 2.66 -17.71 -19.06
C ILE A 84 2.09 -18.72 -18.06
N ILE A 85 1.72 -18.27 -16.85
CA ILE A 85 1.10 -19.12 -15.83
C ILE A 85 -0.25 -19.66 -16.31
N ASN A 86 -1.09 -18.80 -16.88
CA ASN A 86 -2.44 -19.17 -17.33
C ASN A 86 -2.40 -20.12 -18.53
N SER A 87 -1.53 -19.86 -19.50
CA SER A 87 -1.44 -20.64 -20.75
C SER A 87 -0.59 -21.90 -20.62
N GLY A 88 0.31 -21.96 -19.63
CA GLY A 88 1.32 -23.00 -19.51
C GLY A 88 2.36 -22.99 -20.64
N LYS A 89 2.47 -21.88 -21.39
CA LYS A 89 3.37 -21.74 -22.54
C LYS A 89 4.29 -20.54 -22.35
N GLY A 90 5.53 -20.66 -22.85
CA GLY A 90 6.55 -19.61 -22.78
C GLY A 90 7.84 -20.07 -22.11
N ASP A 91 8.76 -19.15 -21.88
CA ASP A 91 10.02 -19.44 -21.21
C ASP A 91 9.80 -19.54 -19.70
N TYR A 92 10.60 -20.39 -19.03
CA TYR A 92 10.61 -20.54 -17.57
C TYR A 92 9.26 -20.93 -16.93
N VAL A 93 8.37 -21.59 -17.68
CA VAL A 93 7.03 -22.02 -17.19
C VAL A 93 7.13 -22.81 -15.89
N LYS A 94 8.04 -23.79 -15.83
CA LYS A 94 8.18 -24.67 -14.65
C LYS A 94 8.61 -23.88 -13.41
N GLU A 95 9.55 -22.96 -13.57
CA GLU A 95 10.06 -22.10 -12.52
C GLU A 95 8.98 -21.12 -12.04
N LEU A 96 8.26 -20.48 -12.97
CA LEU A 96 7.18 -19.54 -12.65
C LEU A 96 6.01 -20.24 -11.94
N GLN A 97 5.62 -21.43 -12.38
CA GLN A 97 4.59 -22.24 -11.70
C GLN A 97 5.02 -22.68 -10.29
N ALA A 98 6.30 -23.06 -10.11
CA ALA A 98 6.81 -23.39 -8.80
C ALA A 98 6.79 -22.18 -7.84
N LEU A 99 7.21 -21.00 -8.32
CA LEU A 99 7.15 -19.75 -7.56
C LEU A 99 5.70 -19.35 -7.24
N GLU A 100 4.78 -19.51 -8.18
CA GLU A 100 3.36 -19.24 -7.97
C GLU A 100 2.79 -20.14 -6.87
N GLN A 101 3.05 -21.45 -6.93
CA GLN A 101 2.58 -22.40 -5.94
C GLN A 101 3.10 -22.06 -4.54
N ILE A 102 4.39 -21.76 -4.40
CA ILE A 102 4.99 -21.33 -3.13
C ILE A 102 4.34 -20.04 -2.65
N SER A 103 4.13 -19.06 -3.53
CA SER A 103 3.51 -17.78 -3.16
C SER A 103 2.08 -17.94 -2.64
N LYS A 104 1.27 -18.83 -3.25
CA LYS A 104 -0.08 -19.15 -2.77
C LYS A 104 -0.05 -19.74 -1.37
N THR A 105 0.89 -20.66 -1.10
CA THR A 105 1.08 -21.24 0.23
C THR A 105 1.52 -20.20 1.26
N LEU A 106 2.49 -19.35 0.93
CA LEU A 106 2.95 -18.27 1.81
C LEU A 106 1.82 -17.29 2.14
N ARG A 107 0.99 -16.92 1.15
CA ARG A 107 -0.17 -16.06 1.37
C ARG A 107 -1.19 -16.70 2.30
N ALA A 108 -1.54 -17.96 2.08
CA ALA A 108 -2.49 -18.67 2.92
C ALA A 108 -2.04 -18.67 4.40
N GLN A 109 -0.76 -18.97 4.65
CA GLN A 109 -0.18 -18.93 6.01
C GLN A 109 -0.20 -17.54 6.62
N ARG A 110 0.12 -16.49 5.84
CA ARG A 110 0.07 -15.10 6.30
C ARG A 110 -1.35 -14.70 6.69
N MET A 111 -2.34 -15.08 5.90
CA MET A 111 -3.75 -14.81 6.19
C MET A 111 -4.23 -15.57 7.43
N GLU A 112 -3.82 -16.83 7.61
CA GLU A 112 -4.09 -17.61 8.82
C GLU A 112 -3.47 -16.96 10.07
N SER A 113 -2.25 -16.44 9.95
CA SER A 113 -1.50 -15.77 11.02
C SER A 113 -1.99 -14.35 11.35
N GLY A 114 -3.12 -13.90 10.80
CA GLY A 114 -3.71 -12.59 11.12
C GLY A 114 -3.42 -11.49 10.08
N GLY A 115 -2.80 -11.82 8.96
CA GLY A 115 -2.65 -10.89 7.84
C GLY A 115 -4.00 -10.40 7.29
N LEU A 116 -4.00 -9.16 6.81
CA LEU A 116 -5.11 -8.53 6.10
C LEU A 116 -4.72 -8.34 4.63
N GLU A 117 -5.70 -8.46 3.74
CA GLU A 117 -5.56 -8.11 2.33
C GLU A 117 -6.65 -7.09 2.02
N PHE A 118 -6.23 -5.93 1.54
CA PHE A 118 -7.12 -4.86 1.15
C PHE A 118 -7.19 -4.83 -0.38
N GLU A 119 -8.40 -4.72 -0.91
CA GLU A 119 -8.62 -4.42 -2.31
C GLU A 119 -8.78 -2.91 -2.45
N THR A 120 -7.82 -2.26 -3.12
CA THR A 120 -7.88 -0.85 -3.49
C THR A 120 -8.13 -0.74 -4.98
N GLU A 121 -9.19 -0.02 -5.36
CA GLU A 121 -9.40 0.37 -6.75
C GLU A 121 -8.52 1.58 -7.08
N GLU A 122 -7.28 1.33 -7.48
CA GLU A 122 -6.40 2.36 -8.03
C GLU A 122 -6.64 2.57 -9.52
N VAL A 123 -6.36 3.78 -10.00
CA VAL A 123 -6.41 4.11 -11.43
C VAL A 123 -5.02 4.51 -11.94
N ARG A 124 -4.81 4.30 -13.24
CA ARG A 124 -3.67 4.84 -14.00
C ARG A 124 -4.21 5.58 -15.22
N PHE A 125 -3.38 6.48 -15.76
CA PHE A 125 -3.75 7.30 -16.90
C PHE A 125 -2.88 6.93 -18.09
N LYS A 126 -3.49 6.84 -19.27
CA LYS A 126 -2.76 6.98 -20.52
C LYS A 126 -2.68 8.47 -20.81
N LEU A 127 -1.47 8.99 -20.93
CA LEU A 127 -1.24 10.40 -21.22
C LEU A 127 -0.99 10.61 -22.71
N GLY A 128 -1.51 11.71 -23.25
CA GLY A 128 -1.24 12.20 -24.59
C GLY A 128 0.08 12.97 -24.67
N SER A 129 0.32 13.58 -25.83
CA SER A 129 1.60 14.22 -26.16
C SER A 129 1.93 15.46 -25.31
N LYS A 130 0.92 16.15 -24.77
CA LYS A 130 1.08 17.33 -23.91
C LYS A 130 0.93 16.97 -22.42
N GLY A 131 0.85 15.67 -22.09
CA GLY A 131 0.64 15.18 -20.73
C GLY A 131 -0.82 15.16 -20.27
N GLU A 132 -1.77 15.41 -21.17
CA GLU A 132 -3.21 15.35 -20.94
C GLU A 132 -3.68 13.89 -20.76
N PRO A 133 -4.59 13.59 -19.84
CA PRO A 133 -5.14 12.24 -19.69
C PRO A 133 -6.11 11.93 -20.83
N VAL A 134 -5.78 10.96 -21.68
CA VAL A 134 -6.64 10.48 -22.78
C VAL A 134 -7.48 9.27 -22.39
N GLU A 135 -7.07 8.53 -21.36
CA GLU A 135 -7.78 7.34 -20.90
C GLU A 135 -7.53 7.11 -19.40
N VAL A 136 -8.56 6.70 -18.68
CA VAL A 136 -8.48 6.26 -17.29
C VAL A 136 -8.66 4.74 -17.24
N ILE A 137 -7.65 4.06 -16.71
CA ILE A 137 -7.59 2.59 -16.66
C ILE A 137 -7.56 2.18 -15.20
N LYS A 138 -8.50 1.34 -14.77
CA LYS A 138 -8.43 0.72 -13.44
C LYS A 138 -7.25 -0.24 -13.38
N LYS A 139 -6.44 -0.14 -12.32
CA LYS A 139 -5.33 -1.07 -12.11
C LYS A 139 -5.89 -2.40 -11.62
N GLU A 140 -5.60 -3.46 -12.37
CA GLU A 140 -5.93 -4.81 -11.94
C GLU A 140 -4.80 -5.41 -11.10
N ARG A 141 -5.16 -6.02 -9.98
CA ARG A 141 -4.21 -6.75 -9.14
C ARG A 141 -4.18 -8.23 -9.54
N LEU A 142 -3.31 -8.52 -10.50
CA LEU A 142 -3.03 -9.88 -10.99
C LEU A 142 -2.35 -10.77 -9.94
N ASP A 143 -2.43 -12.10 -10.12
CA ASP A 143 -1.76 -13.06 -9.25
C ASP A 143 -0.23 -12.99 -9.37
N SER A 144 0.30 -12.56 -10.52
CA SER A 144 1.73 -12.27 -10.70
C SER A 144 2.24 -11.11 -9.82
N HIS A 145 1.44 -10.07 -9.57
CA HIS A 145 1.78 -9.00 -8.61
C HIS A 145 1.90 -9.57 -7.19
N ARG A 146 0.86 -10.32 -6.84
CA ARG A 146 0.67 -11.03 -5.59
C ARG A 146 1.79 -12.05 -5.33
N LEU A 147 2.30 -12.71 -6.37
CA LEU A 147 3.45 -13.62 -6.32
C LEU A 147 4.71 -12.90 -5.83
N ILE A 148 5.09 -11.80 -6.50
CA ILE A 148 6.30 -11.04 -6.13
C ILE A 148 6.17 -10.46 -4.73
N GLU A 149 4.98 -9.95 -4.37
CA GLU A 149 4.71 -9.40 -3.05
C GLU A 149 5.06 -10.40 -1.93
N GLU A 150 4.60 -11.66 -2.00
CA GLU A 150 4.88 -12.64 -0.94
C GLU A 150 6.38 -12.95 -0.80
N PHE A 151 7.15 -12.98 -1.89
CA PHE A 151 8.60 -13.15 -1.81
C PHE A 151 9.31 -11.91 -1.24
N MET A 152 8.83 -10.71 -1.54
CA MET A 152 9.37 -9.49 -0.94
C MET A 152 9.06 -9.44 0.56
N LEU A 153 7.82 -9.79 0.96
CA LEU A 153 7.41 -9.91 2.36
C LEU A 153 8.26 -10.96 3.10
N LEU A 154 8.53 -12.10 2.46
CA LEU A 154 9.40 -13.14 3.01
C LEU A 154 10.81 -12.62 3.28
N ALA A 155 11.44 -11.97 2.31
CA ALA A 155 12.77 -11.37 2.48
C ALA A 155 12.79 -10.33 3.60
N ASN A 156 11.82 -9.42 3.58
CA ASN A 156 11.67 -8.34 4.56
C ASN A 156 11.49 -8.86 6.00
N ARG A 157 10.57 -9.81 6.23
CA ARG A 157 10.33 -10.38 7.57
C ARG A 157 11.51 -11.21 8.07
N THR A 158 12.17 -11.96 7.18
CA THR A 158 13.35 -12.75 7.54
C THR A 158 14.53 -11.86 7.91
N VAL A 159 14.78 -10.77 7.16
CA VAL A 159 15.84 -9.81 7.51
C VAL A 159 15.55 -9.16 8.86
N ALA A 160 14.32 -8.70 9.09
CA ALA A 160 13.94 -8.11 10.37
C ALA A 160 14.17 -9.09 11.52
N ALA A 161 13.52 -10.25 11.48
CA ALA A 161 13.64 -11.26 12.55
C ALA A 161 15.08 -11.70 12.78
N TYR A 162 15.85 -11.90 11.70
CA TYR A 162 17.26 -12.26 11.81
C TYR A 162 18.07 -11.16 12.49
N MET A 163 17.93 -9.89 12.07
CA MET A 163 18.71 -8.81 12.65
C MET A 163 18.40 -8.62 14.14
N THR A 164 17.12 -8.71 14.51
CA THR A 164 16.64 -8.59 15.89
C THR A 164 17.13 -9.71 16.79
N THR A 165 17.01 -10.97 16.35
CA THR A 165 17.29 -12.14 17.19
C THR A 165 18.77 -12.52 17.20
N ARG A 166 19.46 -12.34 16.07
CA ARG A 166 20.86 -12.78 15.92
C ARG A 166 21.86 -11.79 16.49
N PHE A 167 21.56 -10.50 16.41
CA PHE A 167 22.45 -9.43 16.87
C PHE A 167 21.79 -8.71 18.04
N ALA A 168 22.15 -9.13 19.24
CA ALA A 168 21.66 -8.55 20.46
C ALA A 168 22.79 -8.51 21.51
N GLU A 169 22.77 -7.49 22.36
CA GLU A 169 23.65 -7.43 23.53
C GLU A 169 23.23 -8.47 24.57
N ASN A 170 21.92 -8.73 24.68
CA ASN A 170 21.27 -9.78 25.46
C ASN A 170 19.84 -10.03 24.92
N GLU A 171 19.07 -10.96 25.50
CA GLU A 171 17.69 -11.27 25.07
C GLU A 171 16.74 -10.06 25.02
N LYS A 172 17.03 -8.98 25.76
CA LYS A 172 16.17 -7.79 25.88
C LYS A 172 16.63 -6.60 25.04
N ASN A 173 17.90 -6.55 24.64
CA ASN A 173 18.51 -5.42 23.94
C ASN A 173 19.07 -5.87 22.59
N PRO A 174 18.24 -5.90 21.52
CA PRO A 174 18.73 -6.11 20.17
C PRO A 174 19.66 -4.96 19.77
N HIS A 175 20.59 -5.24 18.86
CA HIS A 175 21.29 -4.17 18.16
C HIS A 175 20.27 -3.28 17.42
N PRO A 176 20.59 -2.01 17.16
CA PRO A 176 19.67 -1.09 16.52
C PRO A 176 19.28 -1.56 15.10
N VAL A 177 17.97 -1.58 14.83
CA VAL A 177 17.40 -1.96 13.53
C VAL A 177 16.32 -0.93 13.18
N ILE A 178 16.15 -0.64 11.89
CA ILE A 178 14.98 0.11 11.44
C ILE A 178 13.83 -0.87 11.24
N TYR A 179 12.73 -0.70 11.95
CA TYR A 179 11.51 -1.46 11.77
C TYR A 179 10.51 -0.65 10.94
N ARG A 180 9.70 -1.35 10.14
CA ARG A 180 8.48 -0.80 9.56
C ARG A 180 7.33 -1.33 10.41
N VAL A 181 6.83 -0.49 11.30
CA VAL A 181 5.79 -0.87 12.26
C VAL A 181 4.42 -0.38 11.80
N HIS A 182 3.38 -1.08 12.23
CA HIS A 182 2.00 -0.71 11.97
C HIS A 182 1.17 -1.15 13.17
N GLY A 183 0.77 -0.19 13.99
CA GLY A 183 -0.03 -0.44 15.19
C GLY A 183 -1.41 -0.99 14.89
N ALA A 184 -2.11 -1.37 15.97
CA ALA A 184 -3.50 -1.80 15.90
C ALA A 184 -4.43 -0.68 15.38
N PRO A 185 -5.65 -1.02 14.94
CA PRO A 185 -6.65 -0.04 14.50
C PRO A 185 -7.04 0.93 15.60
N GLN A 186 -7.38 2.16 15.24
CA GLN A 186 -7.84 3.17 16.20
C GLN A 186 -9.31 2.90 16.57
N MET A 187 -9.59 2.67 17.85
CA MET A 187 -10.91 2.19 18.28
C MET A 187 -12.05 3.16 18.01
N GLU A 188 -11.82 4.47 18.07
CA GLU A 188 -12.83 5.45 17.69
C GLU A 188 -13.25 5.28 16.22
N ARG A 189 -12.28 5.02 15.33
CA ARG A 189 -12.54 4.80 13.90
C ARG A 189 -13.16 3.44 13.63
N VAL A 190 -12.78 2.42 14.39
CA VAL A 190 -13.41 1.09 14.34
C VAL A 190 -14.88 1.17 14.74
N GLN A 191 -15.22 1.99 15.74
CA GLN A 191 -16.61 2.18 16.14
C GLN A 191 -17.43 2.86 15.04
N VAL A 192 -16.85 3.87 14.37
CA VAL A 192 -17.46 4.51 13.18
C VAL A 192 -17.68 3.48 12.07
N LEU A 193 -16.66 2.66 11.75
CA LEU A 193 -16.77 1.58 10.78
C LEU A 193 -17.88 0.58 11.17
N SER A 194 -17.90 0.11 12.42
CA SER A 194 -18.90 -0.84 12.93
C SER A 194 -20.32 -0.29 12.78
N ASN A 195 -20.54 0.96 13.18
CA ASN A 195 -21.83 1.64 13.02
C ASN A 195 -22.21 1.78 11.54
N PHE A 196 -21.25 2.12 10.68
CA PHE A 196 -21.46 2.25 9.25
C PHE A 196 -21.88 0.91 8.63
N VAL A 197 -21.10 -0.15 8.83
CA VAL A 197 -21.37 -1.45 8.20
C VAL A 197 -22.70 -2.06 8.67
N ARG A 198 -23.08 -1.81 9.94
CA ARG A 198 -24.40 -2.20 10.47
C ARG A 198 -25.57 -1.58 9.70
N LYS A 199 -25.45 -0.29 9.34
CA LYS A 199 -26.50 0.43 8.60
C LYS A 199 -26.67 -0.08 7.17
N ILE A 200 -25.60 -0.60 6.56
CA ILE A 200 -25.63 -1.18 5.21
C ILE A 200 -25.81 -2.71 5.21
N GLY A 201 -26.20 -3.30 6.35
CA GLY A 201 -26.61 -4.71 6.46
C GLY A 201 -25.50 -5.72 6.77
N PHE A 202 -24.30 -5.25 7.16
CA PHE A 202 -23.18 -6.09 7.58
C PHE A 202 -22.89 -5.93 9.07
N ASP A 203 -22.17 -6.86 9.68
CA ASP A 203 -21.80 -6.73 11.09
C ASP A 203 -20.29 -6.93 11.27
N LEU A 204 -19.70 -6.07 12.09
CA LEU A 204 -18.31 -6.16 12.51
C LEU A 204 -18.29 -6.57 13.98
N LYS A 205 -17.87 -7.81 14.22
CA LYS A 205 -17.74 -8.36 15.57
C LYS A 205 -16.62 -7.64 16.31
N LEU A 206 -16.98 -6.95 17.39
CA LEU A 206 -16.04 -6.36 18.32
C LEU A 206 -15.88 -7.30 19.51
N GLU A 207 -14.64 -7.52 19.93
CA GLU A 207 -14.32 -8.36 21.09
C GLU A 207 -14.29 -7.50 22.35
N ARG A 208 -14.89 -7.98 23.44
CA ARG A 208 -14.78 -7.38 24.78
C ARG A 208 -14.16 -8.39 25.72
N LYS A 209 -13.03 -8.05 26.33
CA LYS A 209 -12.45 -8.82 27.43
C LYS A 209 -12.77 -8.14 28.76
N GLY A 210 -13.81 -8.62 29.44
CA GLY A 210 -14.20 -8.10 30.76
C GLY A 210 -14.59 -6.62 30.76
N LYS A 211 -13.94 -5.81 31.61
CA LYS A 211 -14.14 -4.34 31.72
C LYS A 211 -13.30 -3.52 30.75
N GLU A 212 -12.51 -4.16 29.88
CA GLU A 212 -11.65 -3.45 28.92
C GLU A 212 -12.46 -2.88 27.75
N SER A 213 -11.89 -1.85 27.12
CA SER A 213 -12.39 -1.27 25.88
C SER A 213 -12.55 -2.36 24.81
N ALA A 214 -13.59 -2.23 23.98
CA ALA A 214 -13.76 -3.14 22.86
C ALA A 214 -12.52 -3.12 21.96
N THR A 215 -12.16 -4.26 21.39
CA THR A 215 -11.07 -4.39 20.40
C THR A 215 -11.60 -5.04 19.13
N VAL A 216 -10.86 -4.93 18.04
CA VAL A 216 -11.18 -5.64 16.79
C VAL A 216 -10.02 -6.54 16.40
N SER A 217 -10.31 -7.81 16.16
CA SER A 217 -9.31 -8.76 15.68
C SER A 217 -9.16 -8.68 14.16
N SER A 218 -7.97 -9.00 13.65
CA SER A 218 -7.73 -9.12 12.20
C SER A 218 -8.67 -10.13 11.55
N LYS A 219 -9.07 -11.18 12.29
CA LYS A 219 -10.05 -12.16 11.84
C LYS A 219 -11.42 -11.52 11.58
N ALA A 220 -11.92 -10.70 12.51
CA ALA A 220 -13.20 -10.01 12.34
C ALA A 220 -13.20 -9.06 11.14
N LEU A 221 -12.11 -8.30 10.94
CA LEU A 221 -11.95 -7.44 9.77
C LEU A 221 -11.91 -8.24 8.46
N ARG A 222 -11.21 -9.39 8.45
CA ARG A 222 -11.15 -10.26 7.27
C ARG A 222 -12.51 -10.86 6.93
N GLU A 223 -13.25 -11.34 7.92
CA GLU A 223 -14.62 -11.84 7.74
C GLU A 223 -15.53 -10.76 7.15
N LEU A 224 -15.41 -9.51 7.63
CA LEU A 224 -16.14 -8.38 7.06
C LEU A 224 -15.77 -8.15 5.59
N LEU A 225 -14.47 -8.05 5.28
CA LEU A 225 -13.97 -7.84 3.92
C LEU A 225 -14.41 -8.96 2.95
N GLN A 226 -14.44 -10.21 3.42
CA GLN A 226 -14.94 -11.34 2.62
C GLN A 226 -16.44 -11.25 2.36
N LYS A 227 -17.25 -10.82 3.33
CA LYS A 227 -18.71 -10.70 3.17
C LYS A 227 -19.12 -9.60 2.20
N VAL A 228 -18.37 -8.50 2.15
CA VAL A 228 -18.68 -7.36 1.26
C VAL A 228 -18.17 -7.54 -0.16
N ARG A 229 -17.37 -8.59 -0.41
CA ARG A 229 -16.77 -8.86 -1.71
C ARG A 229 -17.83 -9.03 -2.81
N GLY A 230 -17.64 -8.35 -3.95
CA GLY A 230 -18.56 -8.34 -5.08
C GLY A 230 -19.82 -7.49 -4.88
N THR A 231 -19.97 -6.81 -3.73
CA THR A 231 -21.11 -5.93 -3.47
C THR A 231 -20.83 -4.49 -3.90
N ASN A 232 -21.88 -3.67 -4.05
CA ASN A 232 -21.73 -2.25 -4.44
C ASN A 232 -20.99 -1.39 -3.41
N VAL A 233 -20.80 -1.91 -2.19
CA VAL A 233 -20.16 -1.20 -1.07
C VAL A 233 -18.77 -1.74 -0.75
N GLU A 234 -18.27 -2.71 -1.53
CA GLU A 234 -16.95 -3.33 -1.33
C GLU A 234 -15.84 -2.29 -1.23
N PHE A 235 -15.74 -1.39 -2.21
CA PHE A 235 -14.69 -0.37 -2.27
C PHE A 235 -14.74 0.54 -1.03
N LEU A 236 -15.94 0.92 -0.60
CA LEU A 236 -16.14 1.84 0.52
C LEU A 236 -15.81 1.18 1.85
N VAL A 237 -16.20 -0.08 2.03
CA VAL A 237 -15.85 -0.84 3.23
C VAL A 237 -14.35 -1.09 3.30
N ASN A 238 -13.71 -1.47 2.18
CA ASN A 238 -12.24 -1.58 2.10
C ASN A 238 -11.57 -0.26 2.51
N GLU A 239 -12.05 0.87 1.98
CA GLU A 239 -11.51 2.19 2.30
C GLU A 239 -11.71 2.58 3.77
N LEU A 240 -12.89 2.35 4.35
CA LEU A 240 -13.16 2.65 5.75
C LEU A 240 -12.35 1.75 6.69
N VAL A 241 -12.18 0.47 6.36
CA VAL A 241 -11.27 -0.42 7.11
C VAL A 241 -9.85 0.14 7.05
N LEU A 242 -9.34 0.48 5.87
CA LEU A 242 -8.01 1.09 5.71
C LEU A 242 -7.86 2.38 6.51
N ARG A 243 -8.86 3.27 6.50
CA ARG A 243 -8.86 4.53 7.27
C ARG A 243 -8.93 4.30 8.79
N SER A 244 -9.50 3.17 9.23
CA SER A 244 -9.51 2.79 10.65
C SER A 244 -8.16 2.25 11.14
N MET A 245 -7.29 1.80 10.23
CA MET A 245 -5.95 1.33 10.57
C MET A 245 -5.03 2.49 11.00
N SER A 246 -4.06 2.16 11.85
CA SER A 246 -2.92 3.05 12.10
C SER A 246 -2.07 3.20 10.85
N LYS A 247 -1.39 4.34 10.67
CA LYS A 247 -0.44 4.48 9.56
C LYS A 247 0.82 3.68 9.86
N ALA A 248 1.32 2.95 8.87
CA ALA A 248 2.62 2.30 9.02
C ALA A 248 3.74 3.35 8.99
N ILE A 249 4.72 3.23 9.88
CA ILE A 249 5.83 4.18 10.04
C ILE A 249 7.15 3.45 10.28
N TYR A 250 8.27 4.12 10.02
CA TYR A 250 9.60 3.65 10.38
C TYR A 250 9.92 4.03 11.84
N MET A 251 10.38 3.07 12.62
CA MET A 251 10.76 3.25 14.03
C MET A 251 12.02 2.45 14.37
N SER A 252 12.72 2.87 15.43
CA SER A 252 13.83 2.12 16.03
C SER A 252 13.35 1.01 16.98
N SER A 253 12.17 1.19 17.57
CA SER A 253 11.48 0.18 18.37
C SER A 253 10.67 -0.76 17.47
N ASN A 254 10.62 -2.03 17.85
CA ASN A 254 9.76 -2.99 17.19
C ASN A 254 8.40 -3.07 17.90
N GLU A 255 7.34 -2.73 17.19
CA GLU A 255 5.95 -2.83 17.66
C GLU A 255 5.14 -3.85 16.83
N GLY A 256 5.80 -4.56 15.92
CA GLY A 256 5.15 -5.43 14.96
C GLY A 256 4.40 -4.67 13.86
N HIS A 257 3.77 -5.45 12.98
CA HIS A 257 3.05 -4.93 11.83
C HIS A 257 1.67 -5.59 11.74
N PHE A 258 0.66 -4.98 12.38
CA PHE A 258 -0.69 -5.51 12.51
C PHE A 258 -1.31 -5.90 11.15
N GLY A 259 -1.24 -5.02 10.14
CA GLY A 259 -1.84 -5.30 8.83
C GLY A 259 -1.22 -6.49 8.08
N LEU A 260 0.03 -6.85 8.40
CA LEU A 260 0.72 -7.98 7.78
C LEU A 260 0.69 -9.24 8.66
N GLY A 261 0.35 -9.12 9.94
CA GLY A 261 0.43 -10.21 10.92
C GLY A 261 1.88 -10.62 11.24
N PHE A 262 2.83 -9.68 11.20
CA PHE A 262 4.25 -9.98 11.45
C PHE A 262 4.73 -9.35 12.76
N GLU A 263 5.47 -10.13 13.56
CA GLU A 263 6.12 -9.64 14.79
C GLU A 263 7.35 -8.77 14.49
N HIS A 264 8.15 -9.14 13.50
CA HIS A 264 9.31 -8.37 13.04
C HIS A 264 9.15 -8.06 11.56
N TYR A 265 9.21 -6.78 11.20
CA TYR A 265 9.13 -6.37 9.80
C TYR A 265 9.99 -5.12 9.53
N THR A 266 10.68 -5.14 8.40
CA THR A 266 11.48 -4.01 7.90
C THR A 266 11.42 -3.98 6.38
N HIS A 267 11.68 -2.84 5.78
CA HIS A 267 11.87 -2.77 4.33
C HIS A 267 13.33 -3.01 3.97
N PHE A 268 13.58 -4.02 3.14
CA PHE A 268 14.90 -4.41 2.65
C PHE A 268 14.99 -4.46 1.11
N THR A 269 13.85 -4.65 0.45
CA THR A 269 13.75 -5.07 -0.95
C THR A 269 13.73 -3.93 -1.99
N SER A 270 13.91 -2.66 -1.58
CA SER A 270 13.86 -1.52 -2.52
C SER A 270 14.85 -0.38 -2.19
N PRO A 271 16.16 -0.65 -2.02
CA PRO A 271 17.18 0.36 -1.66
C PRO A 271 17.42 1.44 -2.72
N ILE A 272 16.93 1.24 -3.95
CA ILE A 272 17.03 2.24 -5.03
C ILE A 272 16.05 3.42 -4.80
N ARG A 273 14.92 3.15 -4.15
CA ARG A 273 13.80 4.10 -4.03
C ARG A 273 13.38 4.41 -2.59
N ARG A 274 13.95 3.74 -1.60
CA ARG A 274 13.70 3.96 -0.17
C ARG A 274 15.02 3.97 0.59
N TYR A 275 15.25 5.04 1.34
CA TYR A 275 16.49 5.22 2.10
C TYR A 275 16.61 4.25 3.30
N PRO A 276 15.53 3.90 4.03
CA PRO A 276 15.61 2.87 5.07
C PRO A 276 16.17 1.55 4.56
N ASP A 277 15.72 1.06 3.40
CA ASP A 277 16.23 -0.17 2.80
C ASP A 277 17.75 -0.09 2.55
N LEU A 278 18.25 1.06 2.10
CA LEU A 278 19.68 1.29 1.90
C LEU A 278 20.45 1.24 3.23
N VAL A 279 19.89 1.79 4.31
CA VAL A 279 20.48 1.72 5.65
C VAL A 279 20.44 0.29 6.19
N VAL A 280 19.32 -0.43 6.05
CA VAL A 280 19.23 -1.85 6.45
C VAL A 280 20.25 -2.70 5.71
N HIS A 281 20.48 -2.47 4.40
CA HIS A 281 21.55 -3.14 3.65
C HIS A 281 22.94 -2.92 4.27
N ARG A 282 23.24 -1.68 4.70
CA ARG A 282 24.50 -1.35 5.36
C ARG A 282 24.64 -2.07 6.71
N LEU A 283 23.61 -1.97 7.55
CA LEU A 283 23.60 -2.54 8.89
C LEU A 283 23.73 -4.07 8.86
N LEU A 284 22.92 -4.74 8.03
CA LEU A 284 23.00 -6.19 7.88
C LEU A 284 24.40 -6.64 7.46
N PHE A 285 25.02 -5.93 6.51
CA PHE A 285 26.37 -6.24 6.06
C PHE A 285 27.43 -5.96 7.15
N GLU A 286 27.35 -4.83 7.85
CA GLU A 286 28.27 -4.47 8.95
C GLU A 286 28.22 -5.49 10.08
N TYR A 287 27.01 -5.90 10.50
CA TYR A 287 26.81 -6.88 11.55
C TYR A 287 27.32 -8.26 11.16
N GLU A 288 27.02 -8.72 9.94
CA GLU A 288 27.53 -10.01 9.43
C GLU A 288 29.05 -10.02 9.28
N MET A 289 29.66 -8.94 8.78
CA MET A 289 31.13 -8.87 8.66
C MET A 289 31.82 -8.88 10.03
N THR A 290 31.26 -8.18 11.00
CA THR A 290 31.77 -8.15 12.38
C THR A 290 31.67 -9.53 13.03
N ARG A 291 30.51 -10.19 12.89
CA ARG A 291 30.28 -11.56 13.36
C ARG A 291 31.22 -12.57 12.71
N LYS A 292 31.39 -12.54 11.38
CA LYS A 292 32.29 -13.47 10.66
C LYS A 292 33.74 -13.35 11.12
N LYS A 293 34.17 -12.16 11.52
CA LYS A 293 35.48 -11.91 12.14
C LYS A 293 35.56 -12.27 13.63
N ARG A 294 34.50 -12.86 14.21
CA ARG A 294 34.36 -13.17 15.64
C ARG A 294 34.57 -11.95 16.55
N ARG A 295 34.19 -10.75 16.07
CA ARG A 295 34.25 -9.49 16.82
C ARG A 295 32.86 -9.10 17.28
N LYS A 296 32.80 -8.20 18.27
CA LYS A 296 31.57 -7.50 18.68
C LYS A 296 31.57 -6.10 18.07
N VAL A 297 30.38 -5.58 17.76
CA VAL A 297 30.22 -4.16 17.46
C VAL A 297 30.47 -3.39 18.75
N THR A 298 31.23 -2.31 18.70
CA THR A 298 31.57 -1.54 19.91
C THR A 298 30.34 -0.77 20.41
N ALA A 299 30.23 -0.56 21.72
CA ALA A 299 29.14 0.23 22.30
C ALA A 299 29.07 1.65 21.71
N LYS A 300 30.22 2.27 21.42
CA LYS A 300 30.29 3.55 20.72
C LYS A 300 29.63 3.49 19.34
N ARG A 301 29.93 2.46 18.54
CA ARG A 301 29.33 2.29 17.21
C ARG A 301 27.84 1.99 17.29
N ILE A 302 27.40 1.22 18.30
CA ILE A 302 25.97 1.00 18.55
C ILE A 302 25.25 2.32 18.85
N ALA A 303 25.81 3.19 19.69
CA ALA A 303 25.23 4.50 19.98
C ALA A 303 25.16 5.41 18.72
N GLU A 304 26.21 5.41 17.89
CA GLU A 304 26.22 6.13 16.60
C GLU A 304 25.13 5.63 15.65
N ILE A 305 24.97 4.31 15.53
CA ILE A 305 23.92 3.70 14.70
C ILE A 305 22.54 4.06 15.25
N SER A 306 22.32 3.98 16.56
CA SER A 306 21.05 4.36 17.19
C SER A 306 20.66 5.80 16.87
N ALA A 307 21.59 6.74 17.01
CA ALA A 307 21.36 8.14 16.69
C ALA A 307 21.01 8.32 15.20
N THR A 308 21.75 7.63 14.32
CA THR A 308 21.51 7.67 12.87
C THR A 308 20.13 7.13 12.52
N ILE A 309 19.73 5.99 13.09
CA ILE A 309 18.43 5.37 12.87
C ILE A 309 17.30 6.30 13.29
N THR A 310 17.39 6.92 14.47
CA THR A 310 16.36 7.86 14.96
C THR A 310 16.13 8.99 13.96
N GLU A 311 17.21 9.62 13.50
CA GLU A 311 17.13 10.70 12.52
C GLU A 311 16.60 10.20 11.15
N VAL A 312 17.03 9.02 10.69
CA VAL A 312 16.53 8.42 9.43
C VAL A 312 15.03 8.11 9.49
N CYS A 313 14.55 7.56 10.60
CA CYS A 313 13.13 7.27 10.80
C CYS A 313 12.30 8.55 10.75
N GLN A 314 12.73 9.61 11.44
CA GLN A 314 12.04 10.91 11.43
C GLN A 314 11.94 11.48 10.01
N ILE A 315 13.08 11.63 9.32
CA ILE A 315 13.11 12.19 7.96
C ILE A 315 12.27 11.35 7.00
N THR A 316 12.39 10.02 7.07
CA THR A 316 11.67 9.15 6.13
C THR A 316 10.16 9.21 6.34
N ASN A 317 9.68 9.20 7.58
CA ASN A 317 8.25 9.28 7.87
C ASN A 317 7.64 10.59 7.36
N GLU A 318 8.36 11.71 7.53
CA GLU A 318 7.93 13.01 7.01
C GLU A 318 7.91 13.02 5.47
N ARG A 319 8.99 12.57 4.83
CA ARG A 319 9.10 12.56 3.37
C ARG A 319 8.14 11.59 2.69
N GLU A 320 7.87 10.43 3.31
CA GLU A 320 6.88 9.47 2.82
C GLU A 320 5.46 10.07 2.86
N LYS A 321 5.12 10.80 3.93
CA LYS A 321 3.84 11.52 4.03
C LYS A 321 3.70 12.54 2.88
N ILE A 322 4.70 13.40 2.71
CA ILE A 322 4.70 14.44 1.66
C ILE A 322 4.62 13.80 0.26
N ALA A 323 5.40 12.74 0.01
CA ALA A 323 5.36 12.01 -1.26
C ALA A 323 3.96 11.45 -1.53
N THR A 324 3.37 10.75 -0.57
CA THR A 324 2.02 10.16 -0.71
C THR A 324 0.96 11.23 -0.98
N GLU A 325 1.05 12.38 -0.32
CA GLU A 325 0.15 13.52 -0.55
C GLU A 325 0.30 14.08 -1.97
N ALA A 326 1.54 14.29 -2.43
CA ALA A 326 1.81 14.76 -3.80
C ALA A 326 1.33 13.78 -4.88
N GLU A 327 1.51 12.47 -4.68
CA GLU A 327 1.05 11.42 -5.59
C GLU A 327 -0.48 11.42 -5.69
N ARG A 328 -1.19 11.51 -4.56
CA ARG A 328 -2.66 11.59 -4.52
C ARG A 328 -3.18 12.85 -5.22
N GLU A 329 -2.57 14.00 -4.96
CA GLU A 329 -2.96 15.26 -5.60
C GLU A 329 -2.69 15.25 -7.11
N SER A 330 -1.60 14.61 -7.56
CA SER A 330 -1.31 14.40 -8.97
C SER A 330 -2.37 13.54 -9.66
N VAL A 331 -2.77 12.43 -9.03
CA VAL A 331 -3.89 11.58 -9.50
C VAL A 331 -5.18 12.38 -9.58
N LYS A 332 -5.54 13.09 -8.50
CA LYS A 332 -6.78 13.88 -8.44
C LYS A 332 -6.83 14.94 -9.54
N LEU A 333 -5.74 15.66 -9.77
CA LEU A 333 -5.65 16.64 -10.85
C LEU A 333 -5.93 16.00 -12.22
N LYS A 334 -5.36 14.82 -12.49
CA LYS A 334 -5.59 14.09 -13.75
C LYS A 334 -6.99 13.51 -13.87
N GLN A 335 -7.63 13.13 -12.76
CA GLN A 335 -9.05 12.75 -12.77
C GLN A 335 -9.94 13.93 -13.18
N VAL A 336 -9.70 15.11 -12.61
CA VAL A 336 -10.47 16.33 -12.92
C VAL A 336 -10.23 16.76 -14.37
N GLU A 337 -8.98 16.78 -14.82
CA GLU A 337 -8.63 17.09 -16.23
C GLU A 337 -9.28 16.13 -17.23
N TYR A 338 -9.30 14.84 -16.92
CA TYR A 338 -10.00 13.85 -17.75
C TYR A 338 -11.50 14.14 -17.81
N MET A 339 -12.13 14.41 -16.67
CA MET A 339 -13.56 14.69 -16.59
C MET A 339 -13.99 15.97 -17.31
N SER A 340 -13.09 16.94 -17.51
CA SER A 340 -13.40 18.14 -18.31
C SER A 340 -13.83 17.79 -19.74
N SER A 341 -13.27 16.72 -20.32
CA SER A 341 -13.65 16.26 -21.67
C SER A 341 -14.97 15.48 -21.71
N HIS A 342 -15.55 15.18 -20.54
CA HIS A 342 -16.78 14.39 -20.38
C HIS A 342 -17.97 15.26 -19.91
N LEU A 343 -17.85 16.59 -20.01
CA LEU A 343 -18.88 17.53 -19.60
C LEU A 343 -20.20 17.25 -20.35
N GLY A 344 -21.30 17.17 -19.60
CA GLY A 344 -22.62 16.89 -20.14
C GLY A 344 -22.93 15.40 -20.39
N ASN A 345 -21.96 14.50 -20.25
CA ASN A 345 -22.22 13.06 -20.38
C ASN A 345 -22.81 12.48 -19.09
N THR A 346 -23.55 11.38 -19.24
CA THR A 346 -24.18 10.65 -18.14
C THR A 346 -23.48 9.33 -17.89
N TYR A 347 -23.27 8.99 -16.62
CA TYR A 347 -22.59 7.78 -16.18
C TYR A 347 -23.34 7.10 -15.03
N ALA A 348 -23.21 5.78 -14.98
CA ALA A 348 -23.61 5.01 -13.80
C ALA A 348 -22.67 5.36 -12.64
N GLY A 349 -23.27 5.54 -11.45
CA GLY A 349 -22.53 5.87 -10.25
C GLY A 349 -23.10 5.20 -9.00
N VAL A 350 -22.27 5.11 -7.97
CA VAL A 350 -22.65 4.64 -6.64
C VAL A 350 -22.44 5.77 -5.64
N ILE A 351 -23.44 6.01 -4.79
CA ILE A 351 -23.30 6.98 -3.69
C ILE A 351 -22.23 6.47 -2.71
N THR A 352 -21.17 7.24 -2.53
CA THR A 352 -20.03 6.89 -1.65
C THR A 352 -20.10 7.62 -0.30
N GLY A 353 -20.78 8.75 -0.26
CA GLY A 353 -20.94 9.58 0.92
C GLY A 353 -22.16 10.49 0.82
N ALA A 354 -22.67 10.92 1.97
CA ALA A 354 -23.69 11.95 2.08
C ALA A 354 -23.27 12.94 3.17
N THR A 355 -23.51 14.22 2.93
CA THR A 355 -23.27 15.30 3.88
C THR A 355 -24.40 16.33 3.79
N GLU A 356 -24.41 17.33 4.66
CA GLU A 356 -25.32 18.47 4.58
C GLU A 356 -25.26 19.24 3.24
N TYR A 357 -24.13 19.13 2.52
CA TYR A 357 -23.92 19.82 1.24
C TYR A 357 -24.41 19.03 0.02
N GLY A 358 -24.65 17.72 0.14
CA GLY A 358 -24.98 16.87 -1.00
C GLY A 358 -24.51 15.43 -0.86
N ILE A 359 -24.53 14.69 -1.97
CA ILE A 359 -24.04 13.30 -2.05
C ILE A 359 -22.80 13.20 -2.93
N TYR A 360 -21.81 12.46 -2.45
CA TYR A 360 -20.66 12.06 -3.24
C TYR A 360 -21.04 10.82 -4.05
N VAL A 361 -20.75 10.85 -5.34
CA VAL A 361 -21.05 9.77 -6.27
C VAL A 361 -19.79 9.38 -7.01
N ARG A 362 -19.41 8.11 -6.92
CA ARG A 362 -18.30 7.52 -7.68
C ARG A 362 -18.85 6.91 -8.96
N MET A 363 -18.40 7.44 -10.10
CA MET A 363 -18.72 6.92 -11.41
C MET A 363 -18.01 5.58 -11.61
N THR A 364 -18.77 4.53 -11.94
CA THR A 364 -18.29 3.14 -11.91
C THR A 364 -17.21 2.87 -12.95
N ASP A 365 -17.29 3.53 -14.11
CA ASP A 365 -16.42 3.26 -15.25
C ASP A 365 -15.00 3.76 -14.99
N PHE A 366 -14.88 4.92 -14.35
CA PHE A 366 -13.61 5.61 -14.15
C PHE A 366 -13.06 5.51 -12.73
N ALA A 367 -13.87 5.04 -11.77
CA ALA A 367 -13.50 5.11 -10.35
C ALA A 367 -13.20 6.56 -9.88
N ILE A 368 -13.85 7.55 -10.51
CA ILE A 368 -13.74 8.98 -10.20
C ILE A 368 -14.97 9.42 -9.40
N GLU A 369 -14.74 10.19 -8.34
CA GLU A 369 -15.78 10.74 -7.48
C GLU A 369 -16.10 12.19 -7.84
N GLY A 370 -17.38 12.55 -7.81
CA GLY A 370 -17.87 13.92 -7.90
C GLY A 370 -19.00 14.17 -6.89
N LEU A 371 -19.40 15.43 -6.74
CA LEU A 371 -20.41 15.86 -5.78
C LEU A 371 -21.71 16.26 -6.49
N VAL A 372 -22.83 15.63 -6.12
CA VAL A 372 -24.15 16.18 -6.42
C VAL A 372 -24.53 17.12 -5.28
N HIS A 373 -24.40 18.42 -5.52
CA HIS A 373 -24.73 19.43 -4.52
C HIS A 373 -26.23 19.42 -4.21
N MET A 374 -26.61 19.64 -2.95
CA MET A 374 -27.99 19.66 -2.47
C MET A 374 -28.89 20.59 -3.31
N ARG A 375 -28.33 21.74 -3.71
CA ARG A 375 -28.98 22.76 -4.54
C ARG A 375 -29.35 22.27 -5.95
N ASN A 376 -28.69 21.22 -6.42
CA ASN A 376 -28.95 20.60 -7.73
C ASN A 376 -30.02 19.52 -7.66
N LEU A 377 -30.45 19.11 -6.46
CA LEU A 377 -31.58 18.20 -6.24
C LEU A 377 -32.90 18.98 -6.34
N LYS A 378 -33.39 19.16 -7.58
CA LYS A 378 -34.59 19.97 -7.85
C LYS A 378 -35.91 19.23 -7.63
N ASP A 379 -35.87 17.94 -7.34
CA ASP A 379 -37.05 17.08 -7.26
C ASP A 379 -37.73 17.07 -5.88
N ASP A 380 -37.04 17.48 -4.82
CA ASP A 380 -37.57 17.59 -3.44
C ASP A 380 -36.70 18.53 -2.58
N TYR A 381 -37.16 18.86 -1.37
CA TYR A 381 -36.32 19.44 -0.32
C TYR A 381 -35.72 18.30 0.51
N TYR A 382 -34.40 18.12 0.42
CA TYR A 382 -33.71 17.03 1.09
C TYR A 382 -33.09 17.48 2.41
N GLU A 383 -33.12 16.59 3.40
CA GLU A 383 -32.45 16.76 4.68
C GLU A 383 -31.41 15.66 4.88
N TYR A 384 -30.28 16.04 5.46
CA TYR A 384 -29.23 15.09 5.81
C TYR A 384 -29.61 14.35 7.10
N ASP A 385 -29.71 13.03 7.00
CA ASP A 385 -29.90 12.13 8.12
C ASP A 385 -28.54 11.51 8.49
N GLU A 386 -27.91 12.06 9.52
CA GLU A 386 -26.64 11.57 10.07
C GLU A 386 -26.76 10.14 10.62
N ALA A 387 -27.94 9.76 11.11
CA ALA A 387 -28.18 8.43 11.63
C ALA A 387 -28.22 7.37 10.52
N THR A 388 -28.46 7.73 9.25
CA THR A 388 -28.44 6.76 8.13
C THR A 388 -27.43 7.09 7.03
N TYR A 389 -26.67 8.18 7.19
CA TYR A 389 -25.78 8.72 6.16
C TYR A 389 -26.49 8.83 4.80
N SER A 390 -27.68 9.44 4.82
CA SER A 390 -28.51 9.57 3.63
C SER A 390 -29.13 10.95 3.53
N LEU A 391 -29.54 11.32 2.33
CA LEU A 391 -30.43 12.46 2.12
C LEU A 391 -31.86 11.95 1.98
N VAL A 392 -32.78 12.53 2.76
CA VAL A 392 -34.20 12.16 2.74
C VAL A 392 -35.04 13.35 2.28
N GLY A 393 -35.78 13.18 1.20
CA GLY A 393 -36.72 14.18 0.70
C GLY A 393 -37.91 14.36 1.63
N ARG A 394 -38.25 15.60 1.97
CA ARG A 394 -39.37 15.92 2.88
C ARG A 394 -40.74 15.59 2.29
N ARG A 395 -40.94 15.77 0.98
CA ARG A 395 -42.28 15.61 0.35
C ARG A 395 -42.47 14.23 -0.26
N LYS A 396 -41.46 13.74 -0.98
CA LYS A 396 -41.49 12.47 -1.71
C LYS A 396 -40.94 11.32 -0.90
N HIS A 397 -40.31 11.59 0.25
CA HIS A 397 -39.63 10.59 1.08
C HIS A 397 -38.58 9.77 0.32
N ARG A 398 -38.10 10.29 -0.81
CA ARG A 398 -37.03 9.67 -1.59
C ARG A 398 -35.76 9.69 -0.74
N ARG A 399 -35.12 8.53 -0.60
CA ARG A 399 -33.89 8.35 0.13
C ARG A 399 -32.74 8.17 -0.85
N LEU A 400 -31.69 8.98 -0.70
CA LEU A 400 -30.41 8.87 -1.41
C LEU A 400 -29.37 8.39 -0.41
N GLN A 401 -29.11 7.08 -0.41
CA GLN A 401 -28.29 6.42 0.61
C GLN A 401 -27.00 5.87 0.00
N ILE A 402 -25.94 5.88 0.79
CA ILE A 402 -24.66 5.25 0.45
C ILE A 402 -24.86 3.81 -0.04
N GLY A 403 -24.15 3.43 -1.10
CA GLY A 403 -24.24 2.13 -1.77
C GLY A 403 -25.34 2.04 -2.84
N GLN A 404 -26.24 3.03 -2.91
CA GLN A 404 -27.27 3.10 -3.93
C GLN A 404 -26.65 3.43 -5.30
N ARG A 405 -27.11 2.72 -6.33
CA ARG A 405 -26.79 3.00 -7.73
C ARG A 405 -27.74 4.05 -8.31
N LEU A 406 -27.19 4.97 -9.09
CA LEU A 406 -27.96 5.99 -9.80
C LEU A 406 -27.21 6.44 -11.06
N GLN A 407 -27.87 7.25 -11.88
CA GLN A 407 -27.27 7.89 -13.04
C GLN A 407 -26.95 9.36 -12.69
N VAL A 408 -25.72 9.78 -12.97
CA VAL A 408 -25.26 11.17 -12.80
C VAL A 408 -24.82 11.74 -14.11
N LYS A 409 -25.06 13.04 -14.29
CA LYS A 409 -24.52 13.83 -15.39
C LYS A 409 -23.39 14.71 -14.89
N VAL A 410 -22.29 14.77 -15.64
CA VAL A 410 -21.17 15.68 -15.36
C VAL A 410 -21.62 17.10 -15.68
N HIS A 411 -21.75 17.94 -14.67
CA HIS A 411 -22.35 19.28 -14.82
C HIS A 411 -21.30 20.36 -14.95
N GLU A 412 -20.28 20.34 -14.08
CA GLU A 412 -19.23 21.34 -14.04
C GLU A 412 -17.93 20.69 -13.55
N VAL A 413 -16.79 21.19 -14.03
CA VAL A 413 -15.46 20.72 -13.63
C VAL A 413 -14.57 21.93 -13.39
N ASP A 414 -14.04 22.05 -12.18
CA ASP A 414 -13.14 23.15 -11.79
C ASP A 414 -11.73 22.60 -11.56
N LEU A 415 -10.82 22.92 -12.48
CA LEU A 415 -9.41 22.51 -12.42
C LEU A 415 -8.64 23.20 -11.27
N THR A 416 -9.03 24.41 -10.91
CA THR A 416 -8.39 25.19 -9.85
C THR A 416 -8.74 24.62 -8.49
N ARG A 417 -10.03 24.37 -8.26
CA ARG A 417 -10.54 23.75 -7.01
C ARG A 417 -10.38 22.23 -6.98
N ARG A 418 -10.08 21.61 -8.13
CA ARG A 418 -10.00 20.15 -8.33
C ARG A 418 -11.30 19.46 -7.91
N THR A 419 -12.42 19.99 -8.38
CA THR A 419 -13.76 19.50 -8.07
C THR A 419 -14.52 19.12 -9.34
N ILE A 420 -15.38 18.12 -9.22
CA ILE A 420 -16.29 17.66 -10.27
C ILE A 420 -17.69 17.73 -9.68
N ASP A 421 -18.51 18.59 -10.25
CA ASP A 421 -19.91 18.75 -9.85
C ASP A 421 -20.80 17.92 -10.76
N LEU A 422 -21.71 17.20 -10.12
CA LEU A 422 -22.63 16.26 -10.75
C LEU A 422 -24.07 16.73 -10.54
N THR A 423 -24.96 16.28 -11.41
CA THR A 423 -26.41 16.35 -11.22
C THR A 423 -27.01 14.97 -11.36
N LEU A 424 -28.17 14.72 -10.75
CA LEU A 424 -28.94 13.53 -11.10
C LEU A 424 -29.37 13.62 -12.57
N ALA A 425 -29.26 12.50 -13.30
CA ALA A 425 -29.62 12.41 -14.71
C ALA A 425 -31.12 12.25 -14.94
#